data_AF-A0ABC9YR24-F1
#
_entry.id   AF-A0ABC9YR24-F1
#
_cell.length_a   1.000
_cell.length_b   1.000
_cell.length_c   1.000
_cell.angle_alpha   90.00
_cell.angle_beta   90.00
_cell.angle_gamma   90.00
#
_symmetry.space_group_name_H-M   'P 1'
#
loop_
_entity.id
_entity.type
_entity.pdbx_description
1 polymer ?
#
loop_
_entity_poly.entity_id
_entity_poly.type
_entity_poly.pdbx_seq_one_letter_code
_entity_poly.pdbx_strand_id
1 'polypeptide(L)'
;MPPTFDGVGEFGEPIATRELVSEDHGGSVVVALGAPRPDPDRDGIWLCPWRIDGIGETWATGNPGRGTDSWQALTSAITIAMAALEGSGHPVQPA
;
A
#
# COMPACT_ATOMS: atom_id res chain seq x y z
N MET A 1 3.68 13.13 11.21
CA MET A 1 3.71 13.54 9.79
C MET A 1 3.27 12.33 8.98
N PRO A 2 2.25 12.45 8.11
CA PRO A 2 1.83 11.31 7.28
C PRO A 2 2.96 10.94 6.32
N PRO A 3 3.02 9.67 5.85
CA PRO A 3 3.88 9.32 4.74
C PRO A 3 3.68 10.24 3.56
N THR A 4 4.77 10.82 3.09
CA THR A 4 4.87 11.31 1.71
C THR A 4 5.31 10.15 0.85
N PHE A 5 4.47 9.79 -0.12
CA PHE A 5 4.85 8.84 -1.16
C PHE A 5 5.50 9.63 -2.30
N ASP A 6 6.70 9.22 -2.69
CA ASP A 6 7.39 9.82 -3.83
C ASP A 6 6.47 9.82 -5.06
N GLY A 7 6.22 11.02 -5.59
CA GLY A 7 5.35 11.24 -6.76
C GLY A 7 3.84 11.30 -6.50
N VAL A 8 3.34 10.95 -5.30
CA VAL A 8 1.87 10.91 -5.01
C VAL A 8 1.42 11.87 -3.91
N GLY A 9 2.36 12.45 -3.17
CA GLY A 9 2.08 13.35 -2.04
C GLY A 9 1.65 12.59 -0.77
N GLU A 10 0.86 13.26 0.07
CA GLU A 10 0.33 12.63 1.30
C GLU A 10 -0.63 11.47 0.97
N PHE A 11 -0.60 10.40 1.75
CA PHE A 11 -1.50 9.24 1.57
C PHE A 11 -2.97 9.64 1.40
N GLY A 12 -3.45 10.58 2.21
CA GLY A 12 -4.86 10.96 2.29
C GLY A 12 -5.72 9.89 2.97
N GLU A 13 -7.03 9.94 2.75
CA GLU A 13 -7.98 8.95 3.26
C GLU A 13 -7.91 7.65 2.42
N PRO A 14 -7.79 6.47 3.05
CA PRO A 14 -7.77 5.21 2.32
C PRO A 14 -9.11 4.96 1.61
N ILE A 15 -9.05 4.48 0.37
CA ILE A 15 -10.23 4.01 -0.36
C ILE A 15 -10.60 2.57 -0.01
N ALA A 16 -9.63 1.82 0.51
CA ALA A 16 -9.81 0.47 1.00
C ALA A 16 -8.82 0.18 2.13
N THR A 17 -9.27 -0.59 3.10
CA THR A 17 -8.43 -1.07 4.20
C THR A 17 -8.81 -2.51 4.48
N ARG A 18 -7.81 -3.34 4.75
CA ARG A 18 -7.99 -4.74 5.10
C ARG A 18 -7.13 -5.07 6.31
N GLU A 19 -7.79 -5.61 7.32
CA GLU A 19 -7.14 -6.14 8.51
C GLU A 19 -6.82 -7.63 8.29
N LEU A 20 -5.62 -8.02 8.69
CA LEU A 20 -5.07 -9.35 8.60
C LEU A 20 -4.47 -9.69 9.97
N VAL A 21 -4.43 -10.98 10.32
CA VAL A 21 -3.81 -11.45 11.56
C VAL A 21 -2.50 -12.13 11.22
N SER A 22 -1.41 -11.70 11.86
CA SER A 22 -0.16 -12.45 11.82
C SER A 22 -0.17 -13.50 12.93
N GLU A 23 -0.17 -14.78 12.56
CA GLU A 23 -0.15 -15.90 13.53
C GLU A 23 1.16 -15.94 14.31
N ASP A 24 2.29 -15.62 13.67
CA ASP A 24 3.61 -15.68 14.28
C ASP A 24 3.88 -14.54 15.28
N HIS A 25 3.31 -13.36 15.03
CA HIS A 25 3.50 -12.18 15.89
C HIS A 25 2.28 -11.84 16.77
N GLY A 26 1.18 -12.58 16.62
CA GLY A 26 -0.07 -12.37 17.36
C GLY A 26 -0.67 -10.97 17.18
N GLY A 27 -0.23 -10.24 16.15
CA GLY A 27 -0.54 -8.84 15.92
C GLY A 27 -1.47 -8.63 14.73
N SER A 28 -2.29 -7.60 14.81
CA SER A 28 -3.10 -7.11 13.69
C SER A 28 -2.20 -6.38 12.68
N VAL A 29 -2.27 -6.80 11.43
CA VAL A 29 -1.61 -6.20 10.26
C VAL A 29 -2.68 -5.52 9.41
N VAL A 30 -2.53 -4.22 9.18
CA VAL A 30 -3.50 -3.43 8.42
C VAL A 30 -2.89 -3.02 7.09
N VAL A 31 -3.47 -3.49 5.99
CA VAL A 31 -3.11 -3.05 4.64
C VAL A 31 -4.10 -2.00 4.17
N ALA A 32 -3.62 -0.81 3.85
CA ALA A 32 -4.44 0.31 3.37
C ALA A 32 -4.02 0.73 1.95
N LEU A 33 -5.02 1.02 1.12
CA LEU A 33 -4.84 1.54 -0.24
C LEU A 33 -5.38 2.95 -0.30
N GLY A 34 -4.57 3.90 -0.78
CA GLY A 34 -5.02 5.26 -1.04
C GLY A 34 -5.66 5.38 -2.43
N ALA A 35 -6.31 6.51 -2.69
CA ALA A 35 -6.91 6.78 -3.99
C ALA A 35 -5.84 6.85 -5.09
N PRO A 36 -6.05 6.21 -6.26
CA PRO A 36 -5.21 6.44 -7.44
C PRO A 36 -5.23 7.92 -7.84
N ARG A 37 -4.07 8.47 -8.17
CA ARG A 37 -3.88 9.86 -8.60
C ARG A 37 -3.01 9.92 -9.85
N PRO A 38 -3.22 10.90 -10.74
CA PRO A 38 -2.30 11.15 -11.84
C PRO A 38 -0.89 11.42 -11.34
N ASP A 39 0.12 10.88 -12.02
CA ASP A 39 1.52 11.19 -11.78
C ASP A 39 1.78 12.64 -12.23
N PRO A 40 2.22 13.55 -11.33
CA PRO A 40 2.45 14.94 -11.68
C PRO A 40 3.61 15.13 -12.65
N ASP A 41 4.52 14.16 -12.73
CA ASP A 41 5.73 14.24 -13.55
C ASP A 41 5.58 13.49 -14.89
N ARG A 42 4.55 12.64 -15.05
CA ARG A 42 4.35 11.85 -16.28
C ARG A 42 2.88 11.78 -16.71
N ASP A 43 2.58 12.45 -17.81
CA ASP A 43 1.27 12.40 -18.46
C ASP A 43 0.84 10.97 -18.80
N GLY A 44 -0.44 10.68 -18.59
CA GLY A 44 -1.04 9.37 -18.89
C GLY A 44 -0.61 8.27 -17.92
N ILE A 45 0.05 8.60 -16.82
CA ILE A 45 0.39 7.65 -15.77
C ILE A 45 -0.42 7.95 -14.52
N TRP A 46 -0.84 6.88 -13.85
CA TRP A 46 -1.46 6.90 -12.55
C TRP A 46 -0.60 6.20 -11.52
N LEU A 47 -0.61 6.74 -10.32
CA LEU A 47 0.05 6.23 -9.13
C LEU A 47 -1.00 5.89 -8.08
N CYS A 48 -0.85 4.78 -7.38
CA CYS A 48 -1.72 4.38 -6.29
C CYS A 48 -0.86 4.08 -5.05
N PRO A 49 -0.98 4.89 -3.97
CA PRO A 49 -0.19 4.69 -2.77
C PRO A 49 -0.78 3.55 -1.93
N TRP A 50 0.07 2.89 -1.14
CA TRP A 50 -0.32 1.79 -0.25
C TRP A 50 0.48 1.84 1.05
N ARG A 51 -0.08 1.36 2.14
CA ARG A 51 0.56 1.31 3.46
C ARG A 51 0.29 -0.04 4.12
N ILE A 52 1.25 -0.55 4.86
CA ILE A 52 1.07 -1.71 5.74
C ILE A 52 1.46 -1.29 7.15
N ASP A 53 0.52 -1.39 8.09
CA ASP A 53 0.78 -1.22 9.52
C ASP A 53 0.82 -2.58 10.21
N GLY A 54 1.55 -2.69 11.32
CA GLY A 54 1.60 -3.92 12.12
C GLY A 54 2.68 -4.92 11.72
N ILE A 55 3.53 -4.60 10.74
CA ILE A 55 4.75 -5.35 10.42
C ILE A 55 5.99 -4.62 10.97
N GLY A 56 6.41 -4.97 12.19
CA GLY A 56 7.53 -4.34 12.89
C GLY A 56 7.17 -3.06 13.68
N GLU A 57 8.18 -2.25 14.03
CA GLU A 57 8.01 -1.06 14.89
C GLU A 57 7.46 0.17 14.14
N THR A 58 7.48 0.16 12.81
CA THR A 58 7.03 1.26 11.95
C THR A 58 6.16 0.75 10.81
N TRP A 59 5.30 1.62 10.30
CA TRP A 59 4.50 1.37 9.12
C TRP A 59 5.37 1.25 7.87
N ALA A 60 5.11 0.23 7.05
CA ALA A 60 5.82 0.00 5.80
C ALA A 60 5.11 0.74 4.66
N THR A 61 5.91 1.53 3.93
CA THR A 61 5.50 2.19 2.69
C THR A 61 6.58 1.98 1.64
N GLY A 62 6.18 1.94 0.38
CA GLY A 62 7.11 1.76 -0.74
C GLY A 62 6.67 2.47 -2.00
N ASN A 63 7.23 2.01 -3.12
CA ASN A 63 6.94 2.54 -4.45
C ASN A 63 5.43 2.40 -4.75
N PRO A 64 4.71 3.48 -5.09
CA PRO A 64 3.29 3.38 -5.45
C PRO A 64 3.07 2.44 -6.63
N GLY A 65 1.90 1.81 -6.68
CA GLY A 65 1.46 1.07 -7.85
C GLY A 65 1.33 2.00 -9.04
N ARG A 66 1.90 1.63 -10.18
CA ARG A 66 1.94 2.46 -11.39
C ARG A 66 1.15 1.81 -12.52
N GLY A 67 0.32 2.58 -13.21
CA GLY A 67 -0.48 2.12 -14.35
C GLY A 67 -0.70 3.21 -15.38
N THR A 68 -1.16 2.83 -16.57
CA THR A 68 -1.62 3.79 -17.60
C THR A 68 -2.98 4.39 -17.28
N ASP A 69 -3.70 3.79 -16.32
CA ASP A 69 -4.96 4.29 -15.78
C ASP A 69 -5.07 3.99 -14.27
N SER A 70 -6.12 4.54 -13.66
CA SER A 70 -6.42 4.38 -12.23
C SER A 70 -6.62 2.92 -11.80
N TRP A 71 -7.18 2.07 -12.67
CA TRP A 71 -7.47 0.67 -12.37
C TRP A 71 -6.19 -0.17 -12.37
N GLN A 72 -5.33 0.03 -13.36
CA GLN A 72 -4.04 -0.63 -13.44
C GLN A 72 -3.14 -0.19 -12.27
N ALA A 73 -3.12 1.11 -11.93
CA ALA A 73 -2.35 1.60 -10.79
C ALA A 73 -2.82 0.96 -9.47
N LEU A 74 -4.13 0.85 -9.27
CA LEU A 74 -4.72 0.17 -8.10
C LEU A 74 -4.33 -1.31 -8.05
N THR A 75 -4.46 -2.01 -9.17
CA THR A 75 -4.10 -3.44 -9.27
C THR A 75 -2.62 -3.65 -8.96
N SER A 76 -1.74 -2.79 -9.51
CA SER A 76 -0.32 -2.81 -9.20
C SER A 76 -0.02 -2.52 -7.74
N ALA A 77 -0.72 -1.58 -7.10
CA ALA A 77 -0.53 -1.28 -5.68
C ALA A 77 -0.91 -2.47 -4.80
N ILE A 78 -2.00 -3.17 -5.12
CA ILE A 78 -2.40 -4.40 -4.43
C ILE A 78 -1.30 -5.45 -4.55
N THR A 79 -0.79 -5.71 -5.76
CA THR A 79 0.27 -6.69 -5.99
C THR A 79 1.54 -6.34 -5.22
N ILE A 80 1.97 -5.07 -5.23
CA ILE A 80 3.16 -4.63 -4.52
C ILE A 80 2.98 -4.74 -3.01
N ALA A 81 1.83 -4.32 -2.47
CA ALA A 81 1.56 -4.44 -1.03
C ALA A 81 1.55 -5.90 -0.57
N MET A 82 0.95 -6.80 -1.33
CA MET A 82 0.96 -8.24 -1.04
C MET A 82 2.39 -8.81 -1.10
N ALA A 83 3.17 -8.46 -2.13
CA ALA A 83 4.56 -8.91 -2.24
C ALA A 83 5.45 -8.35 -1.12
N ALA A 84 5.23 -7.10 -0.68
CA ALA A 84 5.92 -6.51 0.46
C ALA A 84 5.57 -7.24 1.76
N LEU A 85 4.31 -7.64 1.91
CA LEU A 85 3.85 -8.42 3.06
C LEU A 85 4.44 -9.82 3.07
N GLU A 86 4.43 -10.54 1.95
CA GLU A 86 5.08 -11.85 1.81
C GLU A 86 6.59 -11.77 2.06
N GLY A 87 7.25 -10.75 1.48
CA GLY A 87 8.69 -10.51 1.64
C GLY A 87 9.10 -10.08 3.05
N SER A 88 8.16 -9.58 3.86
CA SER A 88 8.40 -9.25 5.27
C SER A 88 8.62 -10.48 6.15
N GLY A 89 8.31 -11.69 5.64
CA GLY A 89 8.43 -12.93 6.41
C GLY A 89 7.36 -13.08 7.49
N HIS A 90 6.30 -12.26 7.45
CA HIS A 90 5.17 -12.34 8.36
C HIS A 90 4.00 -13.07 7.68
N PRO A 91 3.76 -14.37 7.95
CA PRO A 91 2.57 -15.05 7.46
C PRO A 91 1.34 -14.37 8.08
N VAL A 92 0.40 -14.02 7.21
CA VAL A 92 -0.83 -13.31 7.56
C VAL A 92 -2.04 -14.06 7.02
N GLN A 93 -3.11 -14.11 7.81
CA GLN A 93 -4.39 -14.65 7.39
C GLN A 93 -5.46 -13.56 7.44
N PRO A 94 -6.56 -13.67 6.67
CA PRO A 94 -7.72 -12.82 6.88
C PRO A 94 -8.19 -12.94 8.34
N ALA A 95 -8.40 -11.81 9.00
CA ALA A 95 -9.02 -11.75 10.33
C ALA A 95 -10.47 -12.30 10.29
#